data_AF-A0A6U6M792-F1
#
_entry.id   AF-A0A6U6M792-F1
#
_cell.length_a   1.000
_cell.length_b   1.000
_cell.length_c   1.000
_cell.angle_alpha   90.00
_cell.angle_beta   90.00
_cell.angle_gamma   90.00
#
_symmetry.space_group_name_H-M   'P 1'
#
loop_
_entity.id
_entity.type
_entity.pdbx_description
1 polymer ?
#
loop_
_entity_poly.entity_id
_entity_poly.type
_entity_poly.pdbx_seq_one_letter_code
_entity_poly.pdbx_strand_id
1 'polypeptide(L)'
;MMGGKGGGKGEKDDSEKAVDGGKYHWQQKGEEVQIRFPADPPLVKKDVAVKFKRASLQVMVRGEAVIDGTLAGTVEVDECTWCLAPKGSELQIMLTKQRDEEWPALLDAK
;
A
#
# COMPACT_ATOMS: atom_id res chain seq x y z
N MET A 1 48.67 -5.15 5.31
CA MET A 1 47.52 -5.42 6.20
C MET A 1 46.30 -5.72 5.36
N MET A 2 45.59 -6.83 5.65
CA MET A 2 44.19 -7.00 5.27
C MET A 2 43.31 -6.07 6.13
N GLY A 3 42.17 -5.64 5.60
CA GLY A 3 41.05 -5.06 6.35
C GLY A 3 40.60 -3.73 5.73
N GLY A 4 39.35 -3.51 5.31
CA GLY A 4 38.13 -4.24 5.64
C GLY A 4 37.13 -4.20 4.49
N LYS A 5 36.45 -5.34 4.35
CA LYS A 5 35.24 -5.53 3.57
C LYS A 5 34.11 -4.89 4.39
N GLY A 6 33.77 -3.64 4.05
CA GLY A 6 32.62 -2.94 4.61
C GLY A 6 31.33 -3.50 4.05
N GLY A 7 30.82 -4.58 4.67
CA GLY A 7 29.46 -5.06 4.47
C GLY A 7 28.48 -4.08 5.09
N GLY A 8 27.96 -3.17 4.27
CA GLY A 8 26.85 -2.29 4.62
C GLY A 8 25.53 -3.06 4.53
N LYS A 9 25.03 -3.45 5.71
CA LYS A 9 23.62 -3.69 6.10
C LYS A 9 22.59 -3.39 5.00
N GLY A 10 21.82 -4.42 4.64
CA GLY A 10 20.82 -4.39 3.56
C GLY A 10 19.96 -3.14 3.54
N GLU A 11 19.83 -2.58 2.34
CA GLU A 11 18.78 -1.64 1.97
C GLU A 11 17.45 -2.18 2.49
N LYS A 12 16.86 -1.45 3.45
CA LYS A 12 15.42 -1.53 3.68
C LYS A 12 14.83 -1.09 2.35
N ASP A 13 14.28 -2.04 1.60
CA ASP A 13 13.81 -1.81 0.25
C ASP A 13 12.51 -1.00 0.33
N ASP A 14 12.65 0.33 0.47
CA ASP A 14 11.59 1.34 0.32
C ASP A 14 11.10 1.42 -1.16
N SER A 15 11.39 0.40 -1.98
CA SER A 15 11.12 0.38 -3.40
C SER A 15 9.63 0.17 -3.67
N GLU A 16 9.08 1.00 -4.54
CA GLU A 16 7.70 0.89 -4.99
C GLU A 16 7.48 -0.39 -5.83
N LYS A 17 6.46 -1.16 -5.45
CA LYS A 17 6.09 -2.44 -6.09
C LYS A 17 4.80 -2.28 -6.87
N ALA A 18 4.87 -2.49 -8.19
CA ALA A 18 3.69 -2.54 -9.06
C ALA A 18 2.96 -3.88 -8.91
N VAL A 19 1.62 -3.85 -8.87
CA VAL A 19 0.77 -5.04 -8.78
C VAL A 19 -0.27 -5.02 -9.90
N ASP A 20 -0.70 -6.22 -10.33
CA ASP A 20 -1.71 -6.42 -11.38
C ASP A 20 -1.42 -5.61 -12.65
N GLY A 21 -0.21 -5.73 -13.19
CA GLY A 21 0.20 -5.01 -14.39
C GLY A 21 0.33 -3.48 -14.23
N GLY A 22 0.44 -2.99 -12.98
CA GLY A 22 0.56 -1.56 -12.68
C GLY A 22 -0.77 -0.87 -12.38
N LYS A 23 -1.86 -1.62 -12.17
CA LYS A 23 -3.13 -1.04 -11.70
C LYS A 23 -2.97 -0.26 -10.40
N TYR A 24 -2.08 -0.71 -9.53
CA TYR A 24 -1.68 0.02 -8.35
C TYR A 24 -0.24 -0.27 -7.97
N HIS A 25 0.29 0.63 -7.16
CA HIS A 25 1.63 0.55 -6.62
C HIS A 25 1.55 0.61 -5.10
N TRP A 26 2.46 -0.08 -4.41
CA TRP A 26 2.57 0.05 -2.97
C TRP A 26 4.02 0.08 -2.52
N GLN A 27 4.25 0.73 -1.40
CA GLN A 27 5.53 0.80 -0.70
C GLN A 27 5.27 0.85 0.80
N GLN A 28 6.29 0.57 1.59
CA GLN A 28 6.20 0.65 3.04
C GLN A 28 7.44 1.26 3.65
N LYS A 29 7.28 1.92 4.79
CA LYS A 29 8.37 2.46 5.58
C LYS A 29 8.02 2.41 7.05
N GLY A 30 8.68 1.51 7.79
CA GLY A 30 8.33 1.25 9.18
C GLY A 30 6.88 0.77 9.28
N GLU A 31 6.07 1.48 10.07
CA GLU A 31 4.65 1.17 10.29
C GLU A 31 3.74 1.66 9.15
N GLU A 32 4.21 2.51 8.25
CA GLU A 32 3.39 3.05 7.16
C GLU A 32 3.42 2.15 5.93
N VAL A 33 2.24 1.90 5.34
CA VAL A 33 2.09 1.33 4.00
C VAL A 33 1.31 2.30 3.14
N GLN A 34 1.92 2.74 2.04
CA GLN A 34 1.29 3.62 1.06
C GLN A 34 0.89 2.83 -0.17
N ILE A 35 -0.35 2.99 -0.63
CA ILE A 35 -0.89 2.36 -1.84
C ILE A 35 -1.42 3.45 -2.77
N ARG A 36 -1.04 3.42 -4.04
CA ARG A 36 -1.34 4.43 -5.05
C ARG A 36 -1.99 3.81 -6.27
N PHE A 37 -3.12 4.38 -6.69
CA PHE A 37 -3.86 3.98 -7.88
C PHE A 37 -3.90 5.17 -8.86
N PRO A 38 -3.00 5.19 -9.86
CA PRO A 38 -3.07 6.18 -10.93
C PRO A 38 -4.44 6.12 -11.62
N ALA A 39 -5.02 7.26 -11.96
CA ALA A 39 -6.34 7.31 -12.58
C ALA A 39 -6.42 8.28 -13.75
N ASP A 40 -6.75 7.73 -14.90
CA ASP A 40 -7.16 8.46 -16.10
C ASP A 40 -8.41 7.76 -16.70
N PRO A 41 -9.59 8.40 -16.78
CA PRO A 41 -9.88 9.78 -16.36
C PRO A 41 -9.73 10.00 -14.85
N PRO A 42 -9.77 11.26 -14.36
CA PRO A 42 -9.66 11.52 -12.94
C PRO A 42 -10.83 10.96 -12.11
N LEU A 43 -10.57 10.59 -10.86
CA LEU A 43 -11.55 10.07 -9.92
C LEU A 43 -12.27 11.17 -9.15
N VAL A 44 -13.53 10.92 -8.82
CA VAL A 44 -14.26 11.66 -7.80
C VAL A 44 -14.63 10.76 -6.62
N LYS A 45 -14.98 11.36 -5.48
CA LYS A 45 -15.28 10.63 -4.24
C LYS A 45 -16.29 9.48 -4.41
N LYS A 46 -17.32 9.67 -5.26
CA LYS A 46 -18.35 8.65 -5.53
C LYS A 46 -17.83 7.42 -6.27
N ASP A 47 -16.68 7.53 -6.94
CA ASP A 47 -16.09 6.42 -7.69
C ASP A 47 -15.28 5.51 -6.77
N VAL A 48 -15.01 5.92 -5.53
CA VAL A 48 -14.11 5.23 -4.61
C VAL A 48 -14.87 4.74 -3.39
N ALA A 49 -14.70 3.47 -3.06
CA ALA A 49 -15.09 2.92 -1.77
C ALA A 49 -13.93 2.12 -1.18
N VAL A 50 -13.45 2.55 -0.01
CA VAL A 50 -12.40 1.88 0.74
C VAL A 50 -12.98 1.37 2.05
N LYS A 51 -12.75 0.09 2.34
CA LYS A 51 -13.11 -0.52 3.63
C LYS A 51 -11.86 -1.09 4.27
N PHE A 52 -11.47 -0.46 5.37
CA PHE A 52 -10.42 -0.95 6.24
C PHE A 52 -11.01 -1.96 7.22
N LYS A 53 -10.30 -3.08 7.40
CA LYS A 53 -10.48 -3.97 8.54
C LYS A 53 -9.10 -4.34 9.05
N ARG A 54 -9.04 -4.79 10.31
CA ARG A 54 -7.79 -5.11 11.00
C ARG A 54 -6.82 -5.98 10.20
N ALA A 55 -7.31 -6.93 9.41
CA ALA A 55 -6.46 -7.86 8.64
C ALA A 55 -6.88 -7.97 7.17
N SER A 56 -7.69 -7.05 6.64
CA SER A 56 -8.13 -7.12 5.24
C SER A 56 -8.44 -5.73 4.70
N LEU A 57 -8.21 -5.54 3.42
CA LEU A 57 -8.51 -4.30 2.71
C LEU A 57 -9.43 -4.62 1.53
N GLN A 58 -10.50 -3.83 1.38
CA GLN A 58 -11.30 -3.80 0.16
C GLN A 58 -11.24 -2.40 -0.43
N VAL A 59 -10.84 -2.31 -1.69
CA VAL A 59 -10.79 -1.07 -2.48
C VAL A 59 -11.60 -1.30 -3.74
N MET A 60 -12.63 -0.50 -3.93
CA MET A 60 -13.41 -0.45 -5.16
C MET A 60 -13.19 0.89 -5.84
N VAL A 61 -12.87 0.84 -7.14
CA VAL A 61 -12.69 2.00 -8.00
C VAL A 61 -13.65 1.84 -9.19
N ARG A 62 -14.57 2.79 -9.37
CA ARG A 62 -15.60 2.79 -10.42
C ARG A 62 -16.45 1.51 -10.46
N GLY A 63 -16.70 0.92 -9.31
CA GLY A 63 -17.49 -0.31 -9.17
C GLY A 63 -16.71 -1.61 -9.42
N GLU A 64 -15.42 -1.54 -9.79
CA GLU A 64 -14.53 -2.70 -9.87
C GLU A 64 -13.77 -2.88 -8.55
N ALA A 65 -13.73 -4.10 -8.03
CA ALA A 65 -12.89 -4.44 -6.89
C ALA A 65 -11.44 -4.59 -7.35
N VAL A 66 -10.62 -3.58 -7.05
CA VAL A 66 -9.18 -3.57 -7.41
C VAL A 66 -8.32 -4.21 -6.31
N ILE A 67 -8.80 -4.17 -5.06
CA ILE A 67 -8.26 -4.96 -3.96
C ILE A 67 -9.44 -5.57 -3.21
N ASP A 68 -9.41 -6.88 -3.00
CA ASP A 68 -10.30 -7.57 -2.07
C ASP A 68 -9.53 -8.77 -1.50
N GLY A 69 -8.90 -8.59 -0.34
CA GLY A 69 -8.02 -9.61 0.20
C GLY A 69 -7.57 -9.39 1.64
N THR A 70 -6.98 -10.45 2.20
CA THR A 70 -6.31 -10.44 3.51
C THR A 70 -4.96 -9.73 3.38
N LEU A 71 -4.67 -8.80 4.29
CA LEU A 71 -3.39 -8.11 4.36
C LEU A 71 -2.30 -9.07 4.88
N ALA A 72 -1.04 -8.84 4.52
CA ALA A 72 0.09 -9.63 5.01
C ALA A 72 0.33 -9.51 6.54
N GLY A 73 -0.26 -8.49 7.17
CA GLY A 73 -0.25 -8.30 8.61
C GLY A 73 -1.51 -7.57 9.09
N THR A 74 -1.41 -6.92 10.24
CA THR A 74 -2.55 -6.22 10.85
C THR A 74 -2.33 -4.72 10.94
N VAL A 75 -3.42 -3.95 10.84
CA VAL A 75 -3.42 -2.49 10.84
C VAL A 75 -4.23 -1.89 11.98
N GLU A 76 -3.84 -0.68 12.42
CA GLU A 76 -4.66 0.18 13.26
C GLU A 76 -5.70 0.88 12.38
N VAL A 77 -6.92 0.33 12.37
CA VAL A 77 -7.99 0.74 11.43
C VAL A 77 -8.34 2.22 11.56
N ASP A 78 -8.35 2.75 12.78
CA ASP A 78 -8.71 4.15 13.05
C ASP A 78 -7.64 5.14 12.56
N GLU A 79 -6.43 4.66 12.29
CA GLU A 79 -5.32 5.45 11.73
C GLU A 79 -5.17 5.28 10.22
N CYS A 80 -5.87 4.30 9.63
CA CYS A 80 -5.88 4.12 8.18
C CYS A 80 -6.70 5.22 7.50
N THR A 81 -6.15 5.78 6.41
CA THR A 81 -6.80 6.88 5.69
C THR A 81 -6.75 6.66 4.19
N TRP A 82 -7.60 7.37 3.46
CA TRP A 82 -7.49 7.49 2.01
C TRP A 82 -7.85 8.90 1.58
N CYS A 83 -7.26 9.34 0.48
CA CYS A 83 -7.57 10.62 -0.15
C CYS A 83 -7.42 10.52 -1.67
N LEU A 84 -7.95 11.52 -2.36
CA LEU A 84 -7.70 11.72 -3.78
C LEU A 84 -6.63 12.79 -3.94
N ALA A 85 -5.63 12.52 -4.76
CA ALA A 85 -4.66 13.52 -5.18
C ALA A 85 -5.37 14.70 -5.90
N PRO A 86 -4.73 15.87 -6.03
CA PRO A 86 -5.34 17.03 -6.67
C PRO A 86 -5.95 16.68 -8.04
N LYS A 87 -7.16 17.20 -8.29
CA LYS A 87 -7.95 16.93 -9.50
C LYS A 87 -8.37 15.47 -9.69
N GLY A 88 -8.10 14.57 -8.74
CA GLY A 88 -8.47 13.15 -8.82
C GLY A 88 -7.51 12.30 -9.65
N SER A 89 -6.29 12.75 -9.89
CA SER A 89 -5.31 12.02 -10.73
C SER A 89 -4.86 10.68 -10.15
N GLU A 90 -5.05 10.49 -8.85
CA GLU A 90 -4.63 9.28 -8.14
C GLU A 90 -5.48 9.10 -6.87
N LEU A 91 -5.81 7.85 -6.54
CA LEU A 91 -6.26 7.47 -5.20
C LEU A 91 -5.06 7.06 -4.35
N GLN A 92 -4.93 7.65 -3.16
CA GLN A 92 -3.88 7.34 -2.20
C GLN A 92 -4.51 6.73 -0.96
N ILE A 93 -3.99 5.57 -0.53
CA ILE A 93 -4.40 4.87 0.68
C ILE A 93 -3.17 4.77 1.58
N MET A 94 -3.36 5.10 2.86
CA MET A 94 -2.35 4.93 3.91
C MET A 94 -2.88 3.91 4.93
N LEU A 95 -2.09 2.87 5.19
CA LEU A 95 -2.31 1.93 6.27
C LEU A 95 -1.25 2.16 7.35
N THR A 96 -1.66 2.09 8.62
CA THR A 96 -0.73 2.03 9.75
C THR A 96 -0.72 0.62 10.31
N LYS A 97 0.44 -0.03 10.31
CA LYS A 97 0.61 -1.38 10.87
C LYS A 97 0.51 -1.33 12.39
N GLN A 98 -0.01 -2.39 13.01
CA GLN A 98 0.04 -2.55 14.47
C GLN A 98 1.44 -2.91 14.99
N ARG A 99 2.38 -3.22 14.09
CA ARG A 99 3.75 -3.65 14.38
C ARG A 99 4.70 -3.12 13.33
N ASP A 100 5.87 -2.66 13.74
CA ASP A 100 7.00 -2.35 12.86
C ASP A 100 7.59 -3.66 12.29
N GLU A 101 6.88 -4.23 11.32
CA GLU A 101 7.27 -5.44 10.59
C GLU A 101 7.25 -5.20 9.08
N GLU A 102 8.23 -5.73 8.37
CA GLU A 102 8.32 -5.63 6.92
C GLU A 102 7.36 -6.63 6.26
N TRP A 103 6.43 -6.15 5.43
CA TRP A 103 5.52 -7.02 4.68
C TRP A 103 6.19 -7.49 3.38
N PRO A 104 6.30 -8.80 3.10
CA PRO A 104 6.91 -9.28 1.85
C PRO A 104 6.04 -8.95 0.62
N ALA A 105 4.72 -8.91 0.82
CA ALA A 105 3.69 -8.55 -0.15
C ALA A 105 2.61 -7.70 0.55
N LEU A 106 1.78 -6.98 -0.22
CA LEU A 106 0.66 -6.24 0.36
C LEU A 106 -0.42 -7.18 0.93
N LEU A 107 -0.71 -8.24 0.18
CA LEU A 107 -1.72 -9.24 0.50
C LEU A 107 -1.07 -10.56 0.87
N ASP A 108 -1.70 -11.28 1.78
CA ASP A 108 -1.33 -12.65 2.12
C ASP A 108 -1.67 -13.59 0.94
N ALA A 109 -0.73 -14.44 0.56
CA ALA A 109 -0.93 -15.41 -0.50
C ALA A 109 -1.67 -16.62 0.10
N LYS A 110 -2.90 -16.86 -0.33
CA LYS A 110 -3.60 -18.13 -0.03
C LYS A 110 -3.06 -19.27 -0.88
#